data_AF-A0A0V8QJ41-F1
#
_entry.id   AF-A0A0V8QJ41-F1
#
_cell.length_a   1.000
_cell.length_b   1.000
_cell.length_c   1.000
_cell.angle_alpha   90.00
_cell.angle_beta   90.00
_cell.angle_gamma   90.00
#
_symmetry.space_group_name_H-M   'P 1'
#
loop_
_entity.id
_entity.type
_entity.pdbx_description
1 polymer ?
#
loop_
_entity_poly.entity_id
_entity_poly.type
_entity_poly.pdbx_seq_one_letter_code
_entity_poly.pdbx_strand_id
1 'polypeptide(L)' 'MTAVKDYTVHIDSKKRITLRGALFQYYNVKEYDNGCIMLEPRELTVPESISARTLEDMDRAISNFKMGEVSPAVDLSDF' A
#
# COMPACT_ATOMS: atom_id res chain seq x y z
N MET A 1 14.96 8.58 -20.10
CA MET A 1 15.18 7.34 -19.31
C MET A 1 13.82 6.83 -18.91
N THR A 2 13.37 5.73 -19.52
CA THR A 2 12.02 5.21 -19.31
C THR A 2 12.12 4.05 -18.32
N ALA A 3 11.39 4.12 -17.20
CA ALA A 3 11.33 3.02 -16.27
C ALA A 3 10.55 1.86 -16.92
N VAL A 4 11.19 0.71 -17.07
CA VAL A 4 10.60 -0.53 -17.60
C VAL A 4 9.68 -1.17 -16.56
N LYS A 5 10.02 -1.02 -15.27
CA LYS A 5 9.20 -1.48 -14.14
C LYS A 5 9.24 -0.45 -13.01
N ASP A 6 8.09 -0.27 -12.37
CA ASP A 6 7.91 0.53 -11.16
C ASP A 6 7.13 -0.33 -10.15
N TYR A 7 7.72 -0.59 -8.99
CA TYR A 7 7.10 -1.40 -7.94
C TYR A 7 7.67 -1.06 -6.56
N THR A 8 6.86 -1.33 -5.53
CA THR A 8 7.25 -1.12 -4.13
C THR A 8 7.79 -2.43 -3.54
N VAL A 9 8.93 -2.34 -2.84
CA VAL A 9 9.56 -3.47 -2.14
C VAL A 9 9.70 -3.18 -0.65
N HIS A 10 9.70 -4.24 0.13
CA HIS A 10 10.05 -4.23 1.55
C HIS A 10 11.37 -4.97 1.75
N ILE A 11 12.21 -4.50 2.69
CA ILE A 11 13.47 -5.18 3.00
C ILE A 11 13.20 -6.59 3.54
N ASP A 12 13.82 -7.61 2.92
CA ASP A 12 13.72 -9.01 3.35
C ASP A 12 14.30 -9.18 4.76
N SER A 13 13.48 -9.68 5.68
CA SER A 13 13.86 -9.95 7.06
C SER A 13 14.92 -11.05 7.18
N LYS A 14 15.08 -11.90 6.16
CA LYS A 14 16.09 -12.97 6.12
C LYS A 14 17.46 -12.50 5.59
N LYS A 15 17.63 -11.19 5.34
CA LYS A 15 18.89 -10.55 4.90
C LYS A 15 19.52 -11.14 3.64
N ARG A 16 18.75 -11.83 2.79
CA ARG A 16 19.30 -12.55 1.62
C ARG A 16 19.89 -11.60 0.56
N ILE A 17 19.34 -10.39 0.47
CA ILE A 17 19.89 -9.26 -0.29
C ILE A 17 19.57 -8.00 0.53
N THR A 18 20.57 -7.34 1.10
CA THR A 18 20.37 -6.11 1.89
C THR A 18 21.16 -4.96 1.26
N LEU A 19 20.47 -3.85 1.01
CA LEU A 19 21.10 -2.57 0.75
C LEU A 19 21.92 -2.19 1.99
N ARG A 20 23.25 -2.11 1.85
CA ARG A 20 24.12 -1.70 2.95
C ARG A 20 23.76 -0.28 3.38
N GLY A 21 23.45 -0.10 4.65
CA GLY A 21 23.09 1.21 5.21
C GLY A 21 21.66 1.67 4.91
N ALA A 22 20.75 0.75 4.55
CA ALA A 22 19.34 1.10 4.37
C ALA A 22 18.74 1.67 5.67
N LEU A 23 18.25 2.92 5.60
CA LEU A 23 17.62 3.62 6.71
C LEU A 23 16.10 3.41 6.76
N PHE A 24 15.49 3.12 5.60
CA PHE A 24 14.05 2.92 5.45
C PHE A 24 13.72 1.45 5.21
N GLN A 25 12.50 1.04 5.54
CA GLN A 25 12.02 -0.34 5.35
C GLN A 25 11.37 -0.58 3.99
N TYR A 26 10.82 0.48 3.37
CA TYR A 26 10.14 0.42 2.09
C TYR A 26 10.87 1.28 1.05
N TYR A 27 10.95 0.79 -0.17
CA TYR A 27 11.52 1.54 -1.30
C TYR A 27 10.61 1.40 -2.51
N ASN A 28 10.50 2.49 -3.28
CA ASN A 28 10.04 2.41 -4.65
C ASN A 28 11.22 2.08 -5.55
N VAL A 29 11.08 1.03 -6.35
CA VAL A 29 12.11 0.54 -7.26
C VAL A 29 11.72 0.88 -8.68
N LYS A 30 12.59 1.63 -9.37
CA LYS A 30 12.49 1.91 -10.80
C LYS A 30 13.62 1.22 -11.52
N GLU A 31 13.28 0.22 -12.34
CA GLU A 31 14.24 -0.46 -13.22
C GLU A 31 14.25 0.24 -14.57
N TYR A 32 15.42 0.70 -15.01
CA TYR A 32 15.62 1.33 -16.31
C TYR A 32 16.15 0.33 -17.34
N ASP A 33 15.93 0.65 -18.61
CA ASP A 33 16.34 -0.17 -19.77
C ASP A 33 17.85 -0.42 -19.86
N ASN A 34 18.65 0.49 -19.29
CA ASN A 34 20.10 0.40 -19.22
C ASN A 34 20.62 -0.46 -18.04
N GLY A 35 19.73 -1.16 -17.33
CA GLY A 35 20.07 -1.97 -16.16
C GLY A 35 20.35 -1.16 -14.88
N CYS A 36 20.11 0.15 -14.89
CA CYS A 36 20.15 0.95 -13.66
C CYS A 36 18.90 0.70 -12.83
N ILE A 37 19.08 0.56 -11.51
CA ILE A 37 17.99 0.41 -10.54
C ILE A 37 18.02 1.63 -9.63
N MET A 38 16.97 2.46 -9.70
CA MET A 38 16.79 3.59 -8.78
C MET A 38 15.90 3.17 -7.63
N LEU A 39 16.34 3.52 -6.42
CA LEU A 39 15.67 3.19 -5.17
C LEU A 39 15.31 4.49 -4.47
N GLU A 40 14.01 4.76 -4.38
CA GLU A 40 13.50 5.93 -3.67
C GLU A 40 12.96 5.47 -2.31
N PRO A 41 13.52 5.97 -1.18
CA PRO A 41 13.01 5.61 0.14
C PRO A 41 11.56 6.05 0.29
N ARG A 42 10.72 5.16 0.81
CA ARG A 42 9.34 5.47 1.17
C ARG A 42 9.11 5.17 2.64
N GLU A 43 8.35 6.05 3.26
CA GLU A 43 7.85 5.86 4.61
C GLU A 43 6.36 5.52 4.52
N LEU A 44 5.95 4.48 5.24
CA LEU A 44 4.54 4.15 5.38
C LEU A 44 3.96 5.08 6.44
N THR A 45 3.55 6.28 6.05
CA THR A 45 2.92 7.23 6.96
C THR A 45 1.44 6.88 7.11
N VAL A 46 0.97 6.80 8.36
CA VAL A 46 -0.47 6.85 8.61
C VAL A 46 -0.98 8.21 8.16
N PRO A 47 -2.05 8.29 7.35
CA PRO A 47 -2.62 9.58 6.99
C PRO A 47 -3.06 10.28 8.28
N GLU A 48 -2.67 11.55 8.47
CA GLU A 48 -3.02 12.33 9.67
C GLU A 48 -4.53 12.46 9.87
N SER A 49 -5.29 12.43 8.77
CA SER A 49 -6.74 12.49 8.77
C SER A 49 -7.34 11.69 7.63
N ILE A 50 -8.52 11.11 7.89
CA ILE A 50 -9.38 10.55 6.86
C ILE A 50 -9.95 11.70 6.01
N SER A 51 -10.02 11.52 4.69
CA SER A 51 -10.60 12.56 3.82
C SER A 51 -12.07 12.80 4.18
N ALA A 52 -12.55 14.05 4.05
CA ALA A 52 -13.96 14.38 4.33
C ALA A 52 -14.92 13.47 3.56
N ARG A 53 -14.60 13.18 2.29
CA ARG A 53 -15.37 12.26 1.44
C ARG A 53 -15.44 10.85 2.01
N THR A 54 -14.31 10.32 2.47
CA THR A 54 -14.26 8.98 3.10
C THR A 54 -15.08 8.95 4.39
N LEU A 55 -15.05 10.04 5.17
CA LEU A 55 -15.87 10.15 6.39
C LEU A 55 -17.36 10.14 6.06
N GLU A 56 -17.80 10.90 5.06
CA GLU A 56 -19.20 10.92 4.60
C GLU A 56 -19.66 9.53 4.09
N ASP A 57 -18.78 8.82 3.37
CA ASP A 57 -19.03 7.45 2.93
C ASP A 57 -19.22 6.49 4.11
N MET A 58 -18.42 6.64 5.17
CA MET A 58 -18.54 5.85 6.39
C MET A 58 -19.85 6.15 7.13
N ASP A 59 -20.23 7.41 7.28
CA ASP A 59 -21.50 7.81 7.92
C ASP A 59 -22.71 7.25 7.17
N ARG A 60 -22.66 7.26 5.82
CA ARG A 60 -23.68 6.64 4.99
C ARG A 60 -23.74 5.13 5.18
N ALA A 61 -22.59 4.45 5.21
CA ALA A 61 -22.54 3.01 5.44
C ALA A 61 -23.17 2.61 6.79
N ILE A 62 -22.89 3.37 7.85
CA ILE A 62 -23.49 3.16 9.18
C ILE A 62 -25.00 3.42 9.16
N SER A 63 -25.45 4.44 8.44
CA SER A 63 -26.88 4.75 8.30
C SER A 63 -27.63 3.62 7.59
N ASN A 64 -27.10 3.14 6.46
CA ASN A 64 -27.67 2.01 5.72
C ASN A 64 -27.70 0.74 6.58
N PHE A 65 -26.62 0.49 7.35
CA PHE A 65 -26.56 -0.64 8.27
C PHE A 65 -27.67 -0.60 9.32
N LYS A 66 -27.93 0.58 9.91
CA LYS A 66 -29.03 0.77 10.88
C LYS A 66 -30.41 0.60 10.24
N MET A 67 -30.55 0.91 8.95
CA MET A 67 -31.79 0.75 8.18
C MET A 67 -31.99 -0.67 7.65
N GLY A 68 -31.00 -1.56 7.82
CA GLY A 68 -31.05 -2.94 7.30
C GLY A 68 -30.75 -3.06 5.81
N GLU A 69 -30.32 -1.97 5.16
CA GLU A 69 -29.87 -1.97 3.76
C GLU A 69 -28.41 -2.45 3.69
N VAL A 70 -28.21 -3.73 3.98
CA VAL A 70 -26.87 -4.36 4.06
C VAL A 70 -26.64 -5.32 2.90
N SER A 71 -25.38 -5.43 2.49
CA SER A 71 -24.96 -6.45 1.53
C SER A 71 -25.10 -7.85 2.12
N PRO A 72 -25.18 -8.90 1.28
CA PRO A 72 -25.02 -10.28 1.76
C PRO A 72 -23.71 -10.45 2.54
N ALA A 73 -23.69 -11.42 3.44
CA ALA A 73 -22.51 -11.76 4.22
C ALA A 73 -21.36 -12.20 3.29
N VAL A 74 -20.14 -11.79 3.62
CA VAL A 74 -18.94 -12.25 2.92
C VAL A 74 -18.71 -13.71 3.30
N ASP A 75 -18.70 -14.60 2.30
CA ASP A 75 -18.33 -15.99 2.49
C ASP A 75 -16.80 -16.11 2.56
N LEU A 76 -16.31 -16.72 3.64
CA LEU A 76 -14.88 -16.90 3.91
C LEU A 76 -14.47 -18.37 3.92
N SER A 77 -15.32 -19.26 3.41
CA SER A 77 -15.12 -20.72 3.48
C SER A 77 -13.92 -21.24 2.66
N ASP A 78 -13.36 -20.41 1.78
CA ASP A 78 -12.27 -20.74 0.85
C ASP A 78 -10.88 -20.18 1.29
N PHE A 79 -10.79 -19.62 2.51
CA PHE A 79 -9.54 -19.14 3.13
C PHE A 79 -9.06 -20.09 4.23
#